data_AF-A0A957WXX0-F1
#
_entry.id   AF-A0A957WXX0-F1
#
_cell.length_a   1.000
_cell.length_b   1.000
_cell.length_c   1.000
_cell.angle_alpha   90.00
_cell.angle_beta   90.00
_cell.angle_gamma   90.00
#
_symmetry.space_group_name_H-M   'P 1'
#
loop_
_entity.id
_entity.type
_entity.pdbx_description
1 polymer ?
#
loop_
_entity_poly.entity_id
_entity_poly.type
_entity_poly.pdbx_seq_one_letter_code
_entity_poly.pdbx_strand_id
1 'polypeptide(L)' 'MAESVGFIGLGIMGLGMARNLLKAGFSVCAWN' A
#
# COMPACT_ATOMS: atom_id res chain seq x y z
N MET A 1 -16.54 5.20 5.58
CA MET A 1 -16.00 4.36 4.50
C MET A 1 -14.49 4.37 4.63
N ALA A 2 -13.83 3.22 4.78
CA ALA A 2 -12.38 3.18 4.75
C ALA A 2 -11.94 3.35 3.28
N GLU A 3 -11.25 4.44 2.97
CA GLU A 3 -10.70 4.65 1.63
C GLU A 3 -9.68 3.55 1.32
N SER A 4 -9.84 2.91 0.16
CA SER A 4 -8.96 1.82 -0.27
C SER A 4 -7.96 2.33 -1.29
N VAL A 5 -6.68 2.02 -1.08
CA VAL A 5 -5.55 2.49 -1.89
C VAL A 5 -5.06 1.36 -2.79
N GLY A 6 -5.10 1.57 -4.10
CA GLY A 6 -4.42 0.71 -5.06
C GLY A 6 -2.94 1.08 -5.15
N PHE A 7 -2.05 0.09 -5.05
CA PHE A 7 -0.60 0.30 -5.07
C PHE A 7 0.06 -0.61 -6.12
N ILE A 8 0.64 -0.04 -7.18
CA ILE A 8 1.29 -0.82 -8.24
C ILE A 8 2.81 -0.74 -8.09
N GLY A 9 3.46 -1.91 -8.05
CA GLY A 9 4.91 -2.06 -7.99
C GLY A 9 5.46 -2.23 -6.58
N LEU A 10 5.73 -3.48 -6.19
CA LEU A 10 6.28 -3.85 -4.87
C LEU A 10 7.81 -4.06 -4.89
N GLY A 11 8.53 -3.27 -5.69
CA GLY A 11 10.00 -3.30 -5.73
C GLY A 11 10.64 -2.93 -4.38
N ILE A 12 11.97 -2.84 -4.34
CA ILE A 12 12.76 -2.62 -3.10
C ILE A 12 12.28 -1.41 -2.27
N MET A 13 11.78 -0.36 -2.93
CA MET A 13 11.18 0.82 -2.27
C MET A 13 9.67 0.65 -2.03
N GLY A 14 8.94 0.10 -3.01
CA GLY A 14 7.48 0.02 -3.02
C GLY A 14 6.91 -0.78 -1.85
N LEU A 15 7.58 -1.86 -1.43
CA LEU A 15 7.17 -2.65 -0.27
C LEU A 15 7.16 -1.82 1.04
N GLY A 16 8.15 -0.95 1.23
CA GLY A 16 8.22 -0.08 2.41
C GLY A 16 7.08 0.94 2.42
N MET A 17 6.77 1.49 1.24
CA MET A 17 5.68 2.46 1.08
C MET A 17 4.31 1.82 1.33
N ALA A 18 4.05 0.64 0.76
CA ALA A 18 2.80 -0.11 1.00
C ALA A 18 2.61 -0.42 2.50
N ARG A 19 3.68 -0.79 3.20
CA ARG A 19 3.66 -1.02 4.66
C ARG A 19 3.34 0.23 5.46
N ASN A 20 3.84 1.40 5.04
CA ASN A 20 3.53 2.66 5.73
C ASN A 20 2.07 3.05 5.56
N LEU A 21 1.47 2.81 4.39
CA LEU A 21 0.04 3.03 4.15
C LEU A 21 -0.83 2.13 5.04
N LEU A 22 -0.46 0.85 5.20
CA LEU A 22 -1.15 -0.05 6.13
C LEU A 22 -1.03 0.43 7.59
N LYS A 23 0.15 0.88 8.02
CA LYS A 23 0.36 1.45 9.37
C LYS A 23 -0.45 2.72 9.61
N ALA A 24 -0.69 3.51 8.57
CA ALA A 24 -1.53 4.69 8.63
C ALA A 24 -3.04 4.39 8.65
N GLY A 25 -3.43 3.11 8.61
CA GLY A 25 -4.82 2.67 8.71
C GLY A 25 -5.55 2.60 7.37
N PHE A 26 -4.84 2.73 6.24
CA PHE A 26 -5.44 2.54 4.92
C PHE A 26 -5.59 1.05 4.59
N SER A 27 -6.68 0.73 3.90
CA SER A 27 -6.81 -0.57 3.22
C SER A 27 -6.00 -0.51 1.93
N VAL A 28 -5.00 -1.38 1.74
CA VAL A 28 -4.11 -1.33 0.58
C VAL A 28 -4.25 -2.61 -0.24
N CYS A 29 -4.54 -2.46 -1.53
CA CYS A 29 -4.48 -3.54 -2.52
C CYS A 29 -3.24 -3.33 -3.38
N ALA A 30 -2.28 -4.25 -3.32
CA ALA A 30 -1.05 -4.16 -4.09
C ALA A 30 -1.03 -5.12 -5.28
N TRP A 31 -0.51 -4.66 -6.42
CA TRP A 31 -0.33 -5.47 -7.63
C TRP A 31 1.06 -5.24 -8.22
N ASN A 32 1.69 -6.28 -8.77
CA ASN A 32 2.99 -6.24 -9.43
C ASN A 32 2.96 -7.16 -10.65
#